data_AF-A0A965FGW3-F1
#
_entry.id   AF-A0A965FGW3-F1
#
_cell.length_a   1.000
_cell.length_b   1.000
_cell.length_c   1.000
_cell.angle_alpha   90.00
_cell.angle_beta   90.00
_cell.angle_gamma   90.00
#
_symmetry.space_group_name_H-M   'P 1'
#
loop_
_entity.id
_entity.type
_entity.pdbx_description
1 polymer ?
#
loop_
_entity_poly.entity_id
_entity_poly.type
_entity_poly.pdbx_seq_one_letter_code
_entity_poly.pdbx_strand_id
1 'polypeptide(L)' 'MSEFDVTRRATAEALGTALLVATVVGSGIMAQTLTGDVALQLLGNTIPTGAMLVVLITLLGPISGAH' A
#
# COMPACT_ATOMS: atom_id res chain seq x y z
N MET A 1 -16.83 -19.84 8.90
CA MET A 1 -15.50 -19.20 8.81
C MET A 1 -14.84 -19.29 10.18
N SER A 2 -13.61 -19.79 10.27
CA SER A 2 -12.80 -19.55 11.48
C SER A 2 -12.47 -18.07 11.51
N GLU A 3 -13.02 -17.30 12.44
CA GLU A 3 -12.55 -15.93 12.65
C GLU A 3 -11.08 -15.98 13.05
N PHE A 4 -10.25 -15.19 12.38
CA PHE A 4 -8.87 -15.03 12.80
C PHE A 4 -8.82 -14.25 14.11
N ASP A 5 -7.94 -14.67 15.02
CA ASP A 5 -7.73 -13.98 16.28
C ASP A 5 -7.39 -12.49 16.08
N VAL A 6 -7.78 -11.67 17.05
CA VAL A 6 -7.61 -10.21 17.02
C VAL A 6 -6.14 -9.84 16.80
N THR A 7 -5.21 -10.56 17.43
CA THR A 7 -3.77 -10.32 17.23
C THR A 7 -3.39 -10.50 15.76
N ARG A 8 -3.85 -11.58 15.10
CA ARG A 8 -3.54 -11.85 13.70
C ARG A 8 -4.14 -10.79 12.76
N ARG A 9 -5.36 -10.35 13.04
CA ARG A 9 -6.02 -9.28 12.28
C ARG A 9 -5.27 -7.95 12.43
N ALA A 10 -4.91 -7.57 13.66
CA ALA A 10 -4.17 -6.35 13.93
C ALA A 10 -2.78 -6.35 13.30
N THR A 11 -2.06 -7.48 13.34
CA THR A 11 -0.77 -7.61 12.66
C THR A 11 -0.91 -7.48 11.14
N ALA A 12 -1.97 -8.04 10.54
CA ALA A 12 -2.22 -7.88 9.11
C ALA A 12 -2.46 -6.40 8.74
N GLU A 13 -3.29 -5.66 9.48
CA GLU A 13 -3.51 -4.22 9.21
C GLU A 13 -2.23 -3.40 9.42
N ALA A 14 -1.47 -3.67 10.48
CA ALA A 14 -0.22 -2.96 10.74
C ALA A 14 0.80 -3.19 9.62
N LEU A 15 0.95 -4.43 9.15
CA LEU A 15 1.82 -4.76 8.02
C LEU A 15 1.31 -4.15 6.71
N GLY A 16 0.01 -4.23 6.44
CA GLY A 16 -0.60 -3.63 5.26
C GLY A 16 -0.35 -2.11 5.22
N THR A 17 -0.57 -1.43 6.33
CA THR A 17 -0.32 0.01 6.48
C THR A 17 1.16 0.35 6.26
N ALA A 18 2.07 -0.41 6.89
CA ALA A 18 3.50 -0.18 6.74
C ALA A 18 3.96 -0.32 5.28
N LEU A 19 3.47 -1.36 4.58
CA LEU A 19 3.78 -1.59 3.16
C LEU A 19 3.17 -0.51 2.26
N LEU A 20 1.94 -0.07 2.55
CA LEU A 20 1.28 1.01 1.82
C LEU A 20 2.08 2.30 1.96
N VAL A 21 2.40 2.72 3.19
CA VAL A 21 3.18 3.93 3.45
C VAL A 21 4.55 3.86 2.78
N ALA A 22 5.26 2.74 2.92
CA ALA A 22 6.57 2.56 2.28
C ALA A 22 6.48 2.69 0.74
N THR A 23 5.43 2.14 0.13
CA THR A 23 5.23 2.19 -1.32
C THR A 23 4.90 3.61 -1.80
N VAL A 24 3.97 4.30 -1.12
CA VAL A 24 3.54 5.66 -1.49
C VAL A 24 4.69 6.65 -1.32
N VAL A 25 5.34 6.65 -0.15
CA VAL A 25 6.45 7.57 0.13
C VAL A 25 7.66 7.26 -0.73
N GLY A 26 8.02 5.97 -0.86
CA GLY A 26 9.16 5.53 -1.67
C GLY A 26 8.99 5.87 -3.15
N SER A 27 7.80 5.63 -3.72
CA SER A 27 7.51 5.98 -5.11
C SER A 27 7.51 7.49 -5.37
N GLY A 28 7.00 8.30 -4.43
CA GLY A 28 7.05 9.76 -4.52
C GLY A 28 8.48 10.30 -4.56
N ILE A 29 9.33 9.88 -3.62
CA ILE A 29 10.75 10.27 -3.58
C ILE A 29 11.45 9.82 -4.87
N MET A 30 11.25 8.57 -5.28
CA MET A 30 11.84 8.03 -6.50
C MET A 30 11.43 8.85 -7.74
N ALA A 31 10.15 9.18 -7.88
CA ALA A 31 9.66 9.94 -9.02
C ALA A 31 10.29 11.34 -9.09
N GLN A 32 10.46 12.02 -7.95
CA GLN A 32 11.15 13.30 -7.84
C GLN A 32 12.63 13.20 -8.22
N THR A 33 13.30 12.07 -7.93
CA THR A 33 14.71 11.86 -8.32
C THR A 33 14.88 11.53 -9.80
N LEU A 34 13.86 10.98 -10.45
CA LEU A 34 13.93 10.52 -11.85
C LEU A 34 13.68 11.63 -12.87
N THR A 35 12.83 12.60 -12.54
CA THR A 35 12.41 13.64 -13.49
C THR A 35 12.00 14.93 -12.80
N GLY A 36 12.16 16.06 -13.50
CA GLY A 36 11.62 17.37 -13.10
C GLY A 36 10.20 17.64 -13.62
N ASP A 37 9.64 16.76 -14.45
CA ASP A 37 8.27 16.89 -14.96
C ASP A 37 7.24 16.51 -13.89
N VAL A 38 6.44 17.49 -13.48
CA VAL A 38 5.43 17.33 -12.41
C VAL A 38 4.36 16.31 -12.78
N ALA A 39 3.92 16.25 -14.04
CA ALA A 39 2.90 15.30 -14.46
C ALA A 39 3.41 13.85 -14.35
N LEU A 40 4.66 13.61 -14.77
CA LEU A 40 5.29 12.30 -14.60
C LEU A 40 5.52 11.95 -13.12
N GLN A 41 5.90 12.92 -12.28
CA GLN A 41 6.03 12.69 -10.84
C GLN A 41 4.71 12.26 -10.19
N LEU A 42 3.61 12.93 -10.54
CA LEU A 42 2.28 12.58 -10.04
C LEU A 42 1.86 11.19 -10.48
N LEU A 43 2.06 10.84 -11.75
CA LEU A 43 1.81 9.49 -12.26
C LEU A 43 2.67 8.44 -11.51
N GLY A 44 3.94 8.76 -11.27
CA GLY A 44 4.89 7.91 -10.55
C GLY A 44 4.51 7.63 -9.09
N ASN A 45 3.67 8.46 -8.48
CA ASN A 45 3.13 8.22 -7.14
C ASN A 45 1.73 7.57 -7.17
N THR A 46 0.83 8.08 -8.01
CA THR A 46 -0.57 7.63 -8.04
C THR A 46 -0.71 6.18 -8.51
N ILE A 47 0.05 5.76 -9.52
CA ILE A 47 -0.06 4.39 -10.05
C ILE A 47 0.40 3.36 -9.00
N PRO A 48 1.59 3.47 -8.37
CA PRO A 48 2.00 2.56 -7.31
C PRO A 48 1.04 2.54 -6.12
N THR A 49 0.47 3.69 -5.74
CA THR A 49 -0.52 3.79 -4.66
C THR A 49 -1.74 2.91 -4.97
N GLY A 50 -2.34 3.08 -6.15
CA GLY A 50 -3.50 2.28 -6.57
C GLY A 50 -3.18 0.79 -6.71
N ALA A 51 -2.03 0.47 -7.32
CA ALA A 51 -1.60 -0.92 -7.49
C ALA A 51 -1.38 -1.62 -6.14
N MET A 52 -0.75 -0.96 -5.18
CA MET A 52 -0.50 -1.53 -3.85
C MET A 52 -1.79 -1.77 -3.09
N LEU A 53 -2.79 -0.88 -3.19
CA LEU A 53 -4.10 -1.11 -2.59
C LEU A 53 -4.77 -2.36 -3.16
N VAL A 54 -4.70 -2.59 -4.48
CA VAL A 54 -5.22 -3.83 -5.09
C VAL A 54 -4.52 -5.05 -4.51
N VAL A 55 -3.20 -5.02 -4.37
CA VAL A 55 -2.41 -6.12 -3.77
C VAL A 55 -2.81 -6.36 -2.31
N LEU A 56 -2.89 -5.30 -1.49
CA LEU A 56 -3.21 -5.43 -0.06
C LEU A 56 -4.64 -5.92 0.17
N ILE A 57 -5.61 -5.39 -0.57
CA ILE A 57 -7.02 -5.80 -0.44
C ILE A 57 -7.19 -7.26 -0.86
N THR A 58 -6.57 -7.66 -1.98
CA THR A 58 -6.68 -9.05 -2.45
C THR A 58 -6.02 -10.06 -1.52
N LEU A 59 -4.88 -9.71 -0.89
CA LEU A 59 -4.14 -10.62 -0.02
C LEU A 59 -4.62 -10.60 1.44
N LEU A 60 -4.89 -9.42 1.99
CA LEU A 60 -5.20 -9.23 3.42
C LEU A 60 -6.71 -9.10 3.69
N GLY A 61 -7.53 -8.85 2.67
CA GLY A 61 -9.00 -8.74 2.79
C GLY A 61 -9.64 -9.95 3.48
N PRO A 62 -9.30 -11.21 3.11
CA PRO A 62 -9.80 -12.40 3.80
C PRO A 62 -9.33 -12.54 5.25
N ILE A 63 -8.29 -11.81 5.66
CA ILE A 63 -7.67 -11.92 6.99
C ILE A 63 -8.20 -10.86 7.94
N SER A 64 -8.05 -9.57 7.60
CA SER A 64 -8.37 -8.44 8.48
C SER A 64 -9.59 -7.63 8.03
N GLY A 65 -9.94 -7.72 6.74
CA GLY A 65 -10.83 -6.79 6.03
C GLY A 65 -10.08 -5.82 5.12
N ALA A 66 -8.76 -5.66 5.32
CA ALA A 66 -7.88 -4.73 4.61
C ALA A 66 -8.38 -3.28 4.65
N HIS A 67 -8.40 -2.71 5.87
CA HIS A 67 -8.70 -1.28 6.09
C HIS A 67 -7.47 -0.41 5.82
#